data_AF-A0A7V9L9K0-F1
#
_entry.id   AF-A0A7V9L9K0-F1
#
_cell.length_a   1.000
_cell.length_b   1.000
_cell.length_c   1.000
_cell.angle_alpha   90.00
_cell.angle_beta   90.00
_cell.angle_gamma   90.00
#
_symmetry.space_group_name_H-M   'P 1'
#
loop_
_entity.id
_entity.type
_entity.pdbx_description
1 polymer ?
#
loop_
_entity_poly.entity_id
_entity_poly.type
_entity_poly.pdbx_seq_one_letter_code
_entity_poly.pdbx_strand_id
1 'polypeptide(L)'
;MRACLVLVGLTIGCYDDPVRHCPIVDCPQTMVCDNNGGCALKEQVEQCSGQPDGTACSYPGVANGECKAELCVPSGCGNGILTSSEVCDDGNTTNGDGCSADCRSLETCGNAVLDPAAGETCDCGDGTGSAPASCNGLGNSATNSSSPCRENCQLRRCNDGTLEQPEQCEGTNLGDKTCSDLGFYSGTLACSEFCTFDTSGCTGSCGDGTLDAEEEQCDTDEFGILNCQAFGFQTGTLSCNAGCAVDTSSCAGRCGDGDINGTEQCDGSDLGSPTATTCLDVGFYDGVLACNPSCSFDTAGCIGTCGDADKNGPEQCDAADLDGADCTDAGFYGGQLACNPICGFNTSSCVGKCGDNLINGPEQCDGTKLASRTCQSFGFQGGQLTCNANCGFDTSQCIGFCGDGDLNGSEQCDTNDFDGLTCQAFGFYTGELSCTIGCTLFAGACDEFCGDGDKNGPEQCDPGREGQPPDFGTTTCNNIDPDRVVGTGELKCDPRCEGIDASGCAVVKDGRCDADLGETCFNSLDDCDTGETLCCGNGVCNGIETPESCEADCRK
;
A
#
# COMPACT_ATOMS: atom_id res chain seq x y z
N MET A 1 20.71 -126.37 -20.26
CA MET A 1 21.75 -127.36 -19.84
C MET A 1 21.56 -128.61 -20.71
N ARG A 2 22.61 -129.31 -21.15
CA ARG A 2 22.44 -130.48 -22.04
C ARG A 2 22.16 -131.75 -21.23
N ALA A 3 21.05 -132.43 -21.54
CA ALA A 3 20.68 -133.72 -20.98
C ALA A 3 20.54 -134.76 -22.11
N CYS A 4 21.46 -135.71 -22.19
CA CYS A 4 21.40 -136.81 -23.16
C CYS A 4 20.92 -138.09 -22.47
N LEU A 5 19.71 -138.55 -22.80
CA LEU A 5 19.26 -139.93 -22.54
C LEU A 5 19.54 -140.79 -23.77
N VAL A 6 19.94 -142.04 -23.57
CA VAL A 6 20.31 -142.99 -24.63
C VAL A 6 19.72 -144.37 -24.32
N LEU A 7 19.35 -145.13 -25.37
CA LEU A 7 18.83 -146.53 -25.46
C LEU A 7 17.44 -146.56 -26.15
N VAL A 8 17.15 -147.30 -27.23
CA VAL A 8 17.96 -148.11 -28.18
C VAL A 8 17.35 -147.96 -29.58
N GLY A 9 18.19 -147.77 -30.61
CA GLY A 9 17.84 -148.05 -32.01
C GLY A 9 17.42 -146.84 -32.85
N LEU A 10 18.18 -146.63 -33.94
CA LEU A 10 18.03 -145.59 -34.98
C LEU A 10 18.17 -144.12 -34.51
N THR A 11 19.06 -143.39 -35.20
CA THR A 11 19.30 -141.94 -35.13
C THR A 11 19.48 -141.30 -33.75
N ILE A 12 20.73 -140.99 -33.39
CA ILE A 12 21.02 -140.02 -32.31
C ILE A 12 20.81 -138.61 -32.87
N GLY A 13 19.71 -137.97 -32.50
CA GLY A 13 19.53 -136.53 -32.62
C GLY A 13 19.75 -135.84 -31.28
N CYS A 14 20.46 -134.72 -31.25
CA CYS A 14 20.36 -133.81 -30.11
C CYS A 14 19.03 -133.07 -30.22
N TYR A 15 18.17 -133.19 -29.21
CA TYR A 15 17.08 -132.24 -29.02
C TYR A 15 17.66 -131.03 -28.29
N ASP A 16 18.35 -130.16 -29.02
CA ASP A 16 18.65 -128.83 -28.52
C ASP A 16 17.31 -128.07 -28.45
N ASP A 17 16.95 -127.54 -27.28
CA ASP A 17 15.77 -126.69 -27.13
C ASP A 17 15.85 -125.54 -28.14
N PRO A 18 14.78 -125.26 -28.91
CA PRO A 18 14.90 -124.32 -30.02
C PRO A 18 15.12 -122.88 -29.49
N VAL A 19 16.26 -122.29 -29.87
CA VAL A 19 16.67 -120.93 -29.44
C VAL A 19 16.69 -119.94 -30.59
N ARG A 20 16.14 -118.75 -30.36
CA ARG A 20 16.23 -117.59 -31.23
C ARG A 20 17.58 -116.93 -30.99
N HIS A 21 18.46 -117.06 -31.97
CA HIS A 21 19.76 -116.40 -31.91
C HIS A 21 19.56 -114.89 -32.13
N CYS A 22 19.88 -114.07 -31.13
CA CYS A 22 19.87 -112.61 -31.21
C CYS A 22 21.31 -112.09 -31.26
N PRO A 23 21.55 -110.79 -31.59
CA PRO A 23 22.91 -110.30 -31.83
C PRO A 23 23.88 -110.38 -30.63
N ILE A 24 23.35 -110.48 -29.41
CA ILE A 24 24.12 -110.44 -28.15
C ILE A 24 23.86 -111.66 -27.24
N VAL A 25 22.69 -112.32 -27.36
CA VAL A 25 22.27 -113.45 -26.51
C VAL A 25 21.39 -114.44 -27.29
N ASP A 26 21.39 -115.72 -26.91
CA ASP A 26 20.46 -116.71 -27.43
C ASP A 26 19.20 -116.79 -26.55
N CYS A 27 18.04 -116.41 -27.10
CA CYS A 27 16.76 -116.39 -26.40
C CYS A 27 15.96 -117.69 -26.60
N PRO A 28 15.07 -118.08 -25.66
CA PRO A 28 14.06 -119.13 -25.91
C PRO A 28 13.14 -118.76 -27.10
N GLN A 29 12.58 -119.73 -27.85
CA GLN A 29 11.61 -119.43 -28.95
C GLN A 29 10.45 -118.51 -28.52
N THR A 30 10.01 -118.63 -27.27
CA THR A 30 8.88 -117.88 -26.69
C THR A 30 9.18 -116.40 -26.46
N MET A 31 10.44 -115.98 -26.64
CA MET A 31 10.88 -114.59 -26.53
C MET A 31 11.33 -114.05 -27.88
N VAL A 32 11.35 -112.72 -27.98
CA VAL A 32 11.95 -111.97 -29.08
C VAL A 32 13.27 -111.35 -28.61
N CYS A 33 14.11 -110.99 -29.58
CA CYS A 33 15.23 -110.11 -29.32
C CYS A 33 14.68 -108.73 -28.98
N ASP A 34 15.15 -108.11 -27.90
CA ASP A 34 15.01 -106.66 -27.75
C ASP A 34 16.18 -105.94 -28.45
N ASN A 35 16.03 -104.62 -28.65
CA ASN A 35 17.05 -103.79 -29.31
C ASN A 35 18.18 -103.34 -28.36
N ASN A 36 18.13 -103.75 -27.09
CA ASN A 36 19.13 -103.45 -26.04
C ASN A 36 20.10 -104.61 -25.81
N GLY A 37 19.89 -105.76 -26.46
CA GLY A 37 20.75 -106.94 -26.40
C GLY A 37 20.27 -108.06 -25.48
N GLY A 38 19.04 -107.98 -24.96
CA GLY A 38 18.40 -108.99 -24.12
C GLY A 38 17.33 -109.82 -24.83
N CYS A 39 16.47 -110.42 -24.00
CA CYS A 39 15.34 -111.24 -24.41
C CYS A 39 14.06 -110.72 -23.75
N ALA A 40 13.06 -110.37 -24.55
CA ALA A 40 11.77 -109.86 -24.07
C ALA A 40 10.60 -110.74 -24.53
N LEU A 41 9.44 -110.62 -23.87
CA LEU A 41 8.21 -111.16 -24.42
C LEU A 41 7.81 -110.37 -25.68
N LYS A 42 7.18 -111.05 -26.64
CA LYS A 42 6.75 -110.42 -27.91
C LYS A 42 5.82 -109.23 -27.65
N GLU A 43 4.94 -109.40 -26.67
CA GLU A 43 3.92 -108.45 -26.22
C GLU A 43 4.52 -107.20 -25.55
N GLN A 44 5.72 -107.30 -24.97
CA GLN A 44 6.44 -106.15 -24.37
C GLN A 44 7.04 -105.22 -25.44
N VAL A 45 7.49 -105.79 -26.56
CA VAL A 45 8.09 -105.03 -27.67
C VAL A 45 7.01 -104.50 -28.61
N GLU A 46 5.95 -105.26 -28.88
CA GLU A 46 4.90 -104.85 -29.84
C GLU A 46 4.11 -103.60 -29.44
N GLN A 47 4.13 -103.19 -28.17
CA GLN A 47 3.50 -101.94 -27.72
C GLN A 47 4.44 -100.74 -27.70
N CYS A 48 5.75 -100.97 -27.55
CA CYS A 48 6.74 -99.91 -27.35
C CYS A 48 7.70 -99.70 -28.52
N SER A 49 7.71 -100.59 -29.52
CA SER A 49 8.51 -100.38 -30.74
C SER A 49 8.05 -99.11 -31.47
N GLY A 50 8.98 -98.19 -31.70
CA GLY A 50 8.71 -96.89 -32.30
C GLY A 50 7.87 -95.93 -31.44
N GLN A 51 7.61 -96.22 -30.16
CA GLN A 51 7.03 -95.25 -29.22
C GLN A 51 8.15 -94.50 -28.49
N PRO A 52 7.94 -93.23 -28.11
CA PRO A 52 8.86 -92.52 -27.21
C PRO A 52 8.79 -93.10 -25.79
N ASP A 53 9.89 -92.97 -25.05
CA ASP A 53 9.94 -93.32 -23.64
C ASP A 53 8.87 -92.54 -22.84
N GLY A 54 8.28 -93.18 -21.82
CA GLY A 54 7.15 -92.66 -21.05
C GLY A 54 5.77 -92.90 -21.68
N THR A 55 5.70 -93.50 -22.88
CA THR A 55 4.41 -93.90 -23.46
C THR A 55 3.79 -95.02 -22.62
N ALA A 56 2.55 -94.84 -22.17
CA ALA A 56 1.86 -95.83 -21.35
C ALA A 56 1.58 -97.13 -22.12
N CYS A 57 1.86 -98.27 -21.51
CA CYS A 57 1.73 -99.62 -22.08
C CYS A 57 1.15 -100.62 -21.04
N SER A 58 0.66 -101.77 -21.50
CA SER A 58 0.00 -102.77 -20.65
C SER A 58 -0.02 -104.16 -21.31
N TYR A 59 0.56 -105.17 -20.66
CA TYR A 59 0.64 -106.54 -21.19
C TYR A 59 0.37 -107.60 -20.10
N PRO A 60 0.15 -108.89 -20.44
CA PRO A 60 -0.10 -109.94 -19.46
C PRO A 60 1.05 -110.13 -18.44
N GLY A 61 0.93 -109.48 -17.29
CA GLY A 61 1.94 -109.42 -16.22
C GLY A 61 2.18 -108.00 -15.68
N VAL A 62 1.95 -106.97 -16.50
CA VAL A 62 2.12 -105.55 -16.15
C VAL A 62 0.87 -104.79 -16.58
N ALA A 63 0.01 -104.46 -15.62
CA ALA A 63 -1.25 -103.77 -15.88
C ALA A 63 -1.04 -102.27 -16.18
N ASN A 64 -0.13 -101.63 -15.45
CA ASN A 64 0.34 -100.27 -15.68
C ASN A 64 1.83 -100.34 -15.96
N GLY A 65 2.25 -99.85 -17.12
CA GLY A 65 3.65 -99.79 -17.50
C GLY A 65 3.95 -98.57 -18.37
N GLU A 66 5.23 -98.27 -18.53
CA GLU A 66 5.74 -97.25 -19.44
C GLU A 66 6.74 -97.88 -20.43
N CYS A 67 6.82 -97.32 -21.62
CA CYS A 67 7.87 -97.64 -22.56
C CYS A 67 9.20 -97.05 -22.09
N LYS A 68 10.25 -97.87 -22.08
CA LYS A 68 11.63 -97.48 -21.81
C LYS A 68 12.56 -98.26 -22.74
N ALA A 69 13.30 -97.57 -23.59
CA ALA A 69 14.17 -98.17 -24.62
C ALA A 69 13.46 -99.24 -25.46
N GLU A 70 12.28 -98.89 -26.01
CA GLU A 70 11.37 -99.75 -26.79
C GLU A 70 10.78 -100.99 -26.06
N LEU A 71 10.94 -101.09 -24.73
CA LEU A 71 10.36 -102.16 -23.91
C LEU A 71 9.26 -101.63 -22.98
N CYS A 72 8.14 -102.35 -22.91
CA CYS A 72 7.16 -102.12 -21.85
C CYS A 72 7.68 -102.69 -20.51
N VAL A 73 7.98 -101.78 -19.58
CA VAL A 73 8.39 -102.07 -18.20
C VAL A 73 7.28 -101.67 -17.22
N PRO A 74 7.23 -102.24 -16.00
CA PRO A 74 6.38 -101.69 -14.93
C PRO A 74 6.69 -100.20 -14.70
N SER A 75 5.68 -99.42 -14.30
CA SER A 75 5.85 -98.03 -13.88
C SER A 75 5.31 -97.79 -12.47
N GLY A 76 5.92 -96.84 -11.77
CA GLY A 76 5.57 -96.47 -10.41
C GLY A 76 6.72 -96.74 -9.43
N CYS A 77 7.02 -95.72 -8.63
CA CYS A 77 8.19 -95.61 -7.77
C CYS A 77 8.56 -96.87 -6.96
N GLY A 78 9.87 -97.12 -6.86
CA GLY A 78 10.43 -98.19 -6.04
C GLY A 78 10.39 -99.57 -6.70
N ASN A 79 10.46 -99.61 -8.03
CA ASN A 79 10.47 -100.85 -8.81
C ASN A 79 11.89 -101.22 -9.31
N GLY A 80 12.85 -100.31 -9.20
CA GLY A 80 14.25 -100.44 -9.62
C GLY A 80 14.50 -100.06 -11.08
N ILE A 81 13.56 -99.41 -11.78
CA ILE A 81 13.61 -99.19 -13.24
C ILE A 81 13.25 -97.75 -13.65
N LEU A 82 13.76 -96.72 -12.96
CA LEU A 82 13.74 -95.27 -13.31
C LEU A 82 13.14 -94.96 -14.71
N THR A 83 11.85 -94.67 -14.80
CA THR A 83 11.21 -94.30 -16.07
C THR A 83 11.41 -92.82 -16.36
N SER A 84 10.77 -92.29 -17.42
CA SER A 84 10.80 -90.85 -17.73
C SER A 84 9.82 -90.00 -16.90
N SER A 85 8.94 -90.63 -16.10
CA SER A 85 8.06 -89.95 -15.15
C SER A 85 8.66 -89.86 -13.74
N GLU A 86 9.84 -90.44 -13.54
CA GLU A 86 10.58 -90.58 -12.29
C GLU A 86 11.93 -89.82 -12.38
N VAL A 87 12.35 -89.18 -11.28
CA VAL A 87 13.64 -88.47 -11.16
C VAL A 87 14.71 -89.38 -10.56
N CYS A 88 14.28 -90.36 -9.75
CA CYS A 88 15.07 -91.42 -9.14
C CYS A 88 14.23 -92.71 -9.08
N ASP A 89 14.86 -93.87 -8.93
CA ASP A 89 14.24 -95.09 -8.40
C ASP A 89 15.38 -95.93 -7.80
N ASP A 90 15.31 -96.22 -6.51
CA ASP A 90 16.34 -96.98 -5.77
C ASP A 90 15.94 -98.46 -5.53
N GLY A 91 14.75 -98.86 -5.95
CA GLY A 91 14.13 -100.16 -5.69
C GLY A 91 13.20 -100.22 -4.48
N ASN A 92 12.84 -99.09 -3.85
CA ASN A 92 11.92 -99.05 -2.71
C ASN A 92 11.10 -97.75 -2.60
N THR A 93 10.20 -97.65 -1.59
CA THR A 93 9.33 -96.48 -1.34
C THR A 93 9.38 -96.00 0.11
N THR A 94 10.56 -96.09 0.71
CA THR A 94 10.90 -95.33 1.93
C THR A 94 11.15 -93.86 1.55
N ASN A 95 11.38 -93.00 2.54
CA ASN A 95 11.89 -91.64 2.33
C ASN A 95 13.04 -91.45 3.32
N GLY A 96 14.05 -90.67 2.96
CA GLY A 96 15.27 -90.43 3.73
C GLY A 96 16.44 -91.36 3.38
N ASP A 97 16.33 -92.13 2.28
CA ASP A 97 17.36 -93.01 1.74
C ASP A 97 17.99 -92.53 0.41
N GLY A 98 17.55 -91.39 -0.12
CA GLY A 98 18.12 -90.75 -1.33
C GLY A 98 17.21 -90.81 -2.57
N CYS A 99 15.96 -91.21 -2.37
CA CYS A 99 14.90 -91.11 -3.36
C CYS A 99 13.55 -90.98 -2.63
N SER A 100 12.81 -89.91 -2.90
CA SER A 100 11.47 -89.69 -2.34
C SER A 100 10.53 -90.85 -2.67
N ALA A 101 9.57 -91.19 -1.80
CA ALA A 101 8.65 -92.32 -2.02
C ALA A 101 7.65 -92.16 -3.19
N ASP A 102 7.58 -90.99 -3.83
CA ASP A 102 6.88 -90.78 -5.11
C ASP A 102 7.82 -90.58 -6.32
N CYS A 103 9.13 -90.78 -6.10
CA CYS A 103 10.22 -90.73 -7.07
C CYS A 103 10.39 -89.38 -7.79
N ARG A 104 9.98 -88.27 -7.16
CA ARG A 104 10.09 -86.91 -7.72
C ARG A 104 11.29 -86.11 -7.25
N SER A 105 11.95 -86.53 -6.17
CA SER A 105 13.14 -85.90 -5.63
C SER A 105 14.23 -86.91 -5.29
N LEU A 106 15.48 -86.47 -5.46
CA LEU A 106 16.69 -87.15 -4.98
C LEU A 106 16.95 -86.94 -3.47
N GLU A 107 16.07 -86.22 -2.77
CA GLU A 107 16.22 -85.90 -1.34
C GLU A 107 17.50 -85.10 -1.05
N THR A 108 17.75 -84.08 -1.88
CA THR A 108 18.99 -83.30 -1.92
C THR A 108 18.75 -81.79 -1.79
N CYS A 109 19.04 -81.26 -0.61
CA CYS A 109 19.11 -79.83 -0.33
C CYS A 109 19.76 -79.01 -1.45
N GLY A 110 19.04 -77.98 -1.92
CA GLY A 110 19.33 -77.13 -3.06
C GLY A 110 18.52 -77.43 -4.32
N ASN A 111 17.54 -78.34 -4.29
CA ASN A 111 16.78 -78.83 -5.45
C ASN A 111 15.46 -78.08 -5.75
N ALA A 112 15.04 -77.12 -4.93
CA ALA A 112 13.75 -76.42 -4.93
C ALA A 112 12.51 -77.31 -4.62
N VAL A 113 12.72 -78.47 -4.00
CA VAL A 113 11.69 -79.38 -3.48
C VAL A 113 11.93 -79.55 -1.98
N LEU A 114 10.88 -79.43 -1.16
CA LEU A 114 11.01 -79.67 0.28
C LEU A 114 10.91 -81.18 0.55
N ASP A 115 11.99 -81.77 1.09
CA ASP A 115 12.09 -83.20 1.42
C ASP A 115 12.23 -83.43 2.95
N PRO A 116 11.15 -83.38 3.76
CA PRO A 116 11.25 -83.41 5.23
C PRO A 116 11.82 -84.71 5.81
N ALA A 117 11.78 -85.81 5.05
CA ALA A 117 12.36 -87.10 5.44
C ALA A 117 13.90 -87.09 5.37
N ALA A 118 14.49 -86.28 4.50
CA ALA A 118 15.92 -85.98 4.47
C ALA A 118 16.37 -85.09 5.66
N GLY A 119 15.40 -84.57 6.43
CA GLY A 119 15.62 -83.67 7.57
C GLY A 119 15.45 -82.19 7.24
N GLU A 120 14.96 -81.84 6.05
CA GLU A 120 14.78 -80.46 5.62
C GLU A 120 13.59 -79.78 6.32
N THR A 121 13.74 -78.50 6.61
CA THR A 121 12.62 -77.64 7.08
C THR A 121 12.29 -76.51 6.11
N CYS A 122 13.13 -76.31 5.09
CA CYS A 122 12.89 -75.48 3.91
C CYS A 122 13.79 -75.97 2.78
N ASP A 123 13.36 -75.77 1.53
CA ASP A 123 14.26 -75.71 0.40
C ASP A 123 13.85 -74.57 -0.54
N CYS A 124 14.82 -73.77 -0.97
CA CYS A 124 14.66 -72.64 -1.85
C CYS A 124 15.47 -72.72 -3.16
N GLY A 125 16.12 -73.85 -3.42
CA GLY A 125 17.06 -74.05 -4.52
C GLY A 125 18.41 -73.36 -4.30
N ASP A 126 19.35 -73.58 -5.22
CA ASP A 126 20.66 -72.93 -5.24
C ASP A 126 20.66 -71.46 -5.73
N GLY A 127 19.47 -70.93 -6.08
CA GLY A 127 19.30 -69.59 -6.64
C GLY A 127 19.50 -69.49 -8.17
N THR A 128 19.72 -70.61 -8.88
CA THR A 128 19.82 -70.62 -10.35
C THR A 128 18.50 -70.94 -11.07
N GLY A 129 17.47 -71.36 -10.32
CA GLY A 129 16.15 -71.74 -10.82
C GLY A 129 14.98 -70.98 -10.16
N SER A 130 13.76 -71.41 -10.48
CA SER A 130 12.52 -70.85 -9.92
C SER A 130 12.31 -71.30 -8.48
N ALA A 131 12.84 -70.54 -7.51
CA ALA A 131 12.61 -70.78 -6.09
C ALA A 131 11.10 -70.81 -5.74
N PRO A 132 10.66 -71.65 -4.77
CA PRO A 132 9.26 -71.68 -4.31
C PRO A 132 8.76 -70.32 -3.81
N ALA A 133 7.44 -70.12 -3.83
CA ALA A 133 6.84 -68.84 -3.41
C ALA A 133 7.15 -68.47 -1.94
N SER A 134 7.34 -69.46 -1.07
CA SER A 134 7.79 -69.31 0.32
C SER A 134 9.19 -68.73 0.48
N CYS A 135 9.97 -68.66 -0.60
CA CYS A 135 11.38 -68.24 -0.62
C CYS A 135 11.58 -66.83 -1.18
N ASN A 136 10.50 -66.10 -1.50
CA ASN A 136 10.55 -64.73 -2.03
C ASN A 136 11.44 -64.55 -3.29
N GLY A 137 11.66 -65.61 -4.06
CA GLY A 137 12.54 -65.61 -5.24
C GLY A 137 14.05 -65.68 -4.93
N LEU A 138 14.43 -66.02 -3.70
CA LEU A 138 15.82 -66.21 -3.27
C LEU A 138 16.14 -67.71 -3.10
N GLY A 139 17.40 -68.09 -3.29
CA GLY A 139 17.90 -69.45 -2.99
C GLY A 139 18.39 -69.61 -1.55
N ASN A 140 18.69 -70.85 -1.15
CA ASN A 140 19.31 -71.21 0.13
C ASN A 140 20.62 -70.41 0.33
N SER A 141 20.83 -69.81 1.50
CA SER A 141 22.05 -69.03 1.76
C SER A 141 22.45 -68.92 3.23
N ALA A 142 23.73 -69.15 3.52
CA ALA A 142 24.34 -68.83 4.80
C ALA A 142 24.50 -67.32 4.99
N THR A 143 24.84 -66.59 3.92
CA THR A 143 25.25 -65.16 3.98
C THR A 143 24.17 -64.17 3.57
N ASN A 144 23.22 -64.54 2.71
CA ASN A 144 22.07 -63.69 2.41
C ASN A 144 21.02 -63.86 3.52
N SER A 145 21.08 -62.96 4.51
CA SER A 145 20.11 -62.83 5.60
C SER A 145 18.65 -62.79 5.12
N SER A 146 18.37 -62.20 3.96
CA SER A 146 17.01 -62.13 3.41
C SER A 146 16.47 -63.46 2.88
N SER A 147 17.31 -64.50 2.75
CA SER A 147 16.84 -65.85 2.43
C SER A 147 16.29 -66.52 3.70
N PRO A 148 15.04 -67.02 3.68
CA PRO A 148 14.46 -67.71 4.83
C PRO A 148 15.12 -69.07 5.12
N CYS A 149 15.92 -69.59 4.19
CA CYS A 149 16.55 -70.89 4.28
C CYS A 149 18.08 -70.79 4.32
N ARG A 150 18.71 -71.39 5.33
CA ARG A 150 20.18 -71.51 5.42
C ARG A 150 20.69 -72.55 4.40
N GLU A 151 21.99 -72.51 4.07
CA GLU A 151 22.64 -73.42 3.10
C GLU A 151 22.56 -74.94 3.42
N ASN A 152 22.01 -75.31 4.58
CA ASN A 152 21.79 -76.69 5.03
C ASN A 152 20.29 -77.06 5.11
N CYS A 153 19.43 -76.37 4.36
CA CYS A 153 17.98 -76.61 4.28
C CYS A 153 17.25 -76.56 5.62
N GLN A 154 17.75 -75.69 6.50
CA GLN A 154 17.12 -75.36 7.77
C GLN A 154 16.62 -73.92 7.76
N LEU A 155 15.39 -73.74 8.22
CA LEU A 155 14.80 -72.42 8.42
C LEU A 155 15.65 -71.61 9.41
N ARG A 156 15.81 -70.32 9.13
CA ARG A 156 16.15 -69.34 10.18
C ARG A 156 14.93 -69.27 11.12
N ARG A 157 15.07 -69.73 12.36
CA ARG A 157 13.96 -69.82 13.33
C ARG A 157 14.04 -68.70 14.35
N CYS A 158 12.92 -68.04 14.60
CA CYS A 158 12.70 -67.34 15.87
C CYS A 158 12.71 -68.36 17.02
N ASN A 159 13.27 -67.98 18.17
CA ASN A 159 13.46 -68.79 19.39
C ASN A 159 14.58 -69.85 19.28
N ASP A 160 15.70 -69.55 18.61
CA ASP A 160 16.91 -70.40 18.60
C ASP A 160 17.93 -70.08 19.72
N GLY A 161 17.74 -68.98 20.43
CA GLY A 161 18.58 -68.46 21.51
C GLY A 161 19.54 -67.35 21.09
N THR A 162 19.59 -66.98 19.81
CA THR A 162 20.52 -65.97 19.26
C THR A 162 19.82 -64.93 18.39
N LEU A 163 20.15 -63.65 18.62
CA LEU A 163 19.70 -62.53 17.79
C LEU A 163 20.78 -62.25 16.73
N GLU A 164 20.69 -62.89 15.55
CA GLU A 164 21.55 -62.62 14.41
C GLU A 164 20.94 -61.51 13.52
N GLN A 165 21.58 -61.16 12.39
CA GLN A 165 20.94 -60.31 11.38
C GLN A 165 20.37 -61.20 10.27
N PRO A 166 19.06 -61.13 9.99
CA PRO A 166 18.25 -59.90 10.04
C PRO A 166 17.15 -59.90 11.11
N GLU A 167 17.22 -60.77 12.12
CA GLU A 167 16.18 -60.85 13.15
C GLU A 167 16.02 -59.50 13.88
N GLN A 168 14.79 -59.00 13.99
CA GLN A 168 14.49 -57.78 14.75
C GLN A 168 14.44 -58.07 16.25
N CYS A 169 14.00 -59.29 16.59
CA CYS A 169 13.81 -59.78 17.94
C CYS A 169 13.98 -61.30 17.97
N GLU A 170 14.20 -61.83 19.17
CA GLU A 170 14.47 -63.25 19.42
C GLU A 170 13.71 -63.69 20.68
N GLY A 171 12.49 -64.21 20.52
CA GLY A 171 11.62 -64.59 21.63
C GLY A 171 11.30 -63.43 22.58
N THR A 172 11.90 -63.42 23.78
CA THR A 172 11.80 -62.30 24.74
C THR A 172 12.97 -61.30 24.65
N ASN A 173 13.99 -61.57 23.83
CA ASN A 173 15.09 -60.65 23.56
C ASN A 173 14.69 -59.69 22.42
N LEU A 174 14.15 -58.54 22.79
CA LEU A 174 13.68 -57.51 21.84
C LEU A 174 14.80 -56.53 21.42
N GLY A 175 16.07 -56.82 21.68
CA GLY A 175 17.18 -55.91 21.36
C GLY A 175 17.07 -54.54 22.06
N ASP A 176 16.65 -54.56 23.33
CA ASP A 176 16.30 -53.39 24.16
C ASP A 176 15.17 -52.50 23.59
N LYS A 177 14.39 -52.97 22.59
CA LYS A 177 13.25 -52.22 22.02
C LYS A 177 11.97 -52.37 22.83
N THR A 178 11.23 -51.27 22.90
CA THR A 178 9.92 -51.12 23.55
C THR A 178 8.87 -50.61 22.55
N CYS A 179 7.59 -50.59 22.94
CA CYS A 179 6.53 -49.91 22.17
C CYS A 179 6.89 -48.45 21.87
N SER A 180 7.51 -47.74 22.83
CA SER A 180 7.93 -46.34 22.70
C SER A 180 9.10 -46.12 21.74
N ASP A 181 9.96 -47.12 21.51
CA ASP A 181 10.97 -47.07 20.45
C ASP A 181 10.37 -47.17 19.03
N LEU A 182 9.13 -47.63 18.92
CA LEU A 182 8.42 -47.85 17.66
C LEU A 182 7.28 -46.83 17.42
N GLY A 183 7.15 -45.82 18.29
CA GLY A 183 6.17 -44.72 18.14
C GLY A 183 4.86 -44.90 18.93
N PHE A 184 4.75 -45.91 19.79
CA PHE A 184 3.57 -46.15 20.62
C PHE A 184 3.80 -45.70 22.07
N TYR A 185 2.79 -45.09 22.70
CA TYR A 185 2.91 -44.54 24.05
C TYR A 185 3.09 -45.61 25.12
N SER A 186 2.37 -46.73 25.01
CA SER A 186 2.31 -47.74 26.07
C SER A 186 2.14 -49.18 25.52
N GLY A 187 1.90 -50.14 26.44
CA GLY A 187 1.64 -51.53 26.13
C GLY A 187 2.85 -52.47 26.27
N THR A 188 2.77 -53.65 25.67
CA THR A 188 3.80 -54.69 25.70
C THR A 188 4.19 -55.10 24.29
N LEU A 189 5.45 -54.85 23.92
CA LEU A 189 6.01 -55.29 22.65
C LEU A 189 6.31 -56.81 22.71
N ALA A 190 6.03 -57.53 21.62
CA ALA A 190 6.31 -58.96 21.49
C ALA A 190 7.18 -59.25 20.26
N CYS A 191 7.57 -60.52 20.11
CA CYS A 191 8.27 -61.02 18.92
C CYS A 191 7.41 -62.04 18.19
N SER A 192 7.30 -61.89 16.86
CA SER A 192 6.55 -62.81 16.00
C SER A 192 7.30 -64.12 15.75
N GLU A 193 6.58 -65.13 15.27
CA GLU A 193 7.19 -66.39 14.79
C GLU A 193 8.14 -66.20 13.58
N PHE A 194 8.13 -65.01 12.96
CA PHE A 194 8.96 -64.62 11.81
C PHE A 194 10.13 -63.68 12.18
N CYS A 195 10.50 -63.61 13.47
CA CYS A 195 11.56 -62.74 14.00
C CYS A 195 11.34 -61.23 13.81
N THR A 196 10.09 -60.79 13.66
CA THR A 196 9.71 -59.38 13.54
C THR A 196 9.05 -58.87 14.82
N PHE A 197 9.14 -57.58 15.09
CA PHE A 197 8.37 -56.97 16.18
C PHE A 197 6.86 -57.17 15.97
N ASP A 198 6.17 -57.61 17.02
CA ASP A 198 4.71 -57.67 17.09
C ASP A 198 4.20 -56.56 18.01
N THR A 199 3.60 -55.55 17.38
CA THR A 199 3.06 -54.35 18.05
C THR A 199 1.59 -54.50 18.43
N SER A 200 0.97 -55.67 18.26
CA SER A 200 -0.46 -55.88 18.61
C SER A 200 -0.76 -55.79 20.11
N GLY A 201 0.29 -55.84 20.96
CA GLY A 201 0.21 -55.55 22.39
C GLY A 201 0.58 -54.10 22.78
N CYS A 202 0.94 -53.24 21.83
CA CYS A 202 1.19 -51.81 22.07
C CYS A 202 -0.12 -51.01 22.02
N THR A 203 -0.18 -49.89 22.76
CA THR A 203 -1.40 -49.09 22.93
C THR A 203 -1.09 -47.58 22.92
N GLY A 204 -1.89 -46.82 22.18
CA GLY A 204 -1.74 -45.39 21.96
C GLY A 204 -0.59 -45.06 21.01
N SER A 205 -0.82 -44.22 20.01
CA SER A 205 0.20 -43.75 19.06
C SER A 205 -0.26 -42.53 18.29
N CYS A 206 0.67 -41.59 18.06
CA CYS A 206 0.41 -40.34 17.36
C CYS A 206 -0.16 -40.57 15.95
N GLY A 207 -1.47 -40.36 15.75
CA GLY A 207 -2.17 -40.56 14.49
C GLY A 207 -2.92 -41.89 14.35
N ASP A 208 -3.31 -42.54 15.46
CA ASP A 208 -4.24 -43.67 15.43
C ASP A 208 -5.73 -43.27 15.46
N GLY A 209 -6.02 -41.99 15.72
CA GLY A 209 -7.37 -41.42 15.74
C GLY A 209 -8.08 -41.54 17.09
N THR A 210 -7.32 -41.64 18.19
CA THR A 210 -7.84 -41.54 19.56
C THR A 210 -6.96 -40.66 20.44
N LEU A 211 -7.53 -39.55 20.96
CA LEU A 211 -6.80 -38.58 21.78
C LEU A 211 -6.42 -39.13 23.17
N ASP A 212 -5.19 -39.64 23.30
CA ASP A 212 -4.62 -40.18 24.54
C ASP A 212 -4.06 -39.04 25.43
N ALA A 213 -4.98 -38.29 26.04
CA ALA A 213 -4.72 -37.00 26.70
C ALA A 213 -3.83 -37.01 27.98
N GLU A 214 -3.31 -38.17 28.42
CA GLU A 214 -2.25 -38.23 29.46
C GLU A 214 -0.83 -38.31 28.84
N GLU A 215 -0.73 -38.65 27.55
CA GLU A 215 0.52 -38.86 26.81
C GLU A 215 0.71 -37.90 25.63
N GLU A 216 -0.37 -37.38 25.03
CA GLU A 216 -0.35 -36.43 23.90
C GLU A 216 -1.29 -35.22 24.08
N GLN A 217 -1.15 -34.22 23.21
CA GLN A 217 -1.96 -32.98 23.24
C GLN A 217 -2.98 -32.88 22.09
N CYS A 218 -2.83 -33.72 21.07
CA CYS A 218 -3.70 -33.83 19.91
C CYS A 218 -3.39 -35.15 19.20
N ASP A 219 -4.38 -35.74 18.53
CA ASP A 219 -4.17 -36.68 17.42
C ASP A 219 -4.63 -35.97 16.14
N THR A 220 -3.86 -36.06 15.04
CA THR A 220 -4.22 -35.54 13.69
C THR A 220 -5.01 -34.22 13.63
N ASP A 221 -6.35 -34.26 13.64
CA ASP A 221 -7.26 -33.10 13.72
C ASP A 221 -8.21 -33.10 14.94
N GLU A 222 -8.06 -34.03 15.89
CA GLU A 222 -8.74 -34.07 17.19
C GLU A 222 -7.91 -33.42 18.32
N PHE A 223 -8.32 -32.21 18.71
CA PHE A 223 -7.67 -31.39 19.75
C PHE A 223 -8.40 -31.39 21.11
N GLY A 224 -9.43 -32.24 21.26
CA GLY A 224 -10.25 -32.32 22.46
C GLY A 224 -10.99 -31.01 22.78
N ILE A 225 -10.56 -30.33 23.86
CA ILE A 225 -11.10 -29.01 24.26
C ILE A 225 -10.25 -27.82 23.76
N LEU A 226 -9.11 -28.08 23.12
CA LEU A 226 -8.15 -27.06 22.71
C LEU A 226 -8.53 -26.43 21.36
N ASN A 227 -8.27 -25.14 21.23
CA ASN A 227 -8.41 -24.36 20.00
C ASN A 227 -7.41 -23.18 20.03
N CYS A 228 -7.31 -22.41 18.95
CA CYS A 228 -6.41 -21.24 18.89
C CYS A 228 -6.65 -20.23 20.05
N GLN A 229 -7.89 -20.08 20.51
CA GLN A 229 -8.26 -19.15 21.59
C GLN A 229 -7.73 -19.61 22.95
N ALA A 230 -7.63 -20.92 23.20
CA ALA A 230 -7.00 -21.49 24.40
C ALA A 230 -5.49 -21.13 24.51
N PHE A 231 -4.84 -20.77 23.40
CA PHE A 231 -3.45 -20.33 23.33
C PHE A 231 -3.29 -18.81 23.10
N GLY A 232 -4.38 -18.04 23.15
CA GLY A 232 -4.37 -16.58 23.02
C GLY A 232 -4.31 -16.05 21.58
N PHE A 233 -4.86 -16.79 20.61
CA PHE A 233 -5.03 -16.35 19.21
C PHE A 233 -6.52 -16.31 18.86
N GLN A 234 -6.97 -15.30 18.12
CA GLN A 234 -8.41 -15.11 17.88
C GLN A 234 -8.96 -16.00 16.76
N THR A 235 -8.15 -16.33 15.75
CA THR A 235 -8.55 -17.00 14.51
C THR A 235 -7.52 -18.04 14.06
N GLY A 236 -7.75 -18.63 12.88
CA GLY A 236 -6.93 -19.72 12.32
C GLY A 236 -7.34 -21.09 12.86
N THR A 237 -6.45 -22.07 12.68
CA THR A 237 -6.68 -23.48 13.03
C THR A 237 -5.48 -24.05 13.75
N LEU A 238 -5.70 -24.86 14.80
CA LEU A 238 -4.63 -25.70 15.33
C LEU A 238 -4.16 -26.70 14.26
N SER A 239 -2.92 -27.15 14.39
CA SER A 239 -2.38 -28.26 13.62
C SER A 239 -1.68 -29.22 14.58
N CYS A 240 -1.85 -30.53 14.41
CA CYS A 240 -1.09 -31.49 15.19
C CYS A 240 0.24 -31.81 14.47
N ASN A 241 1.36 -31.77 15.19
CA ASN A 241 2.67 -32.10 14.61
C ASN A 241 2.99 -33.60 14.75
N ALA A 242 4.03 -34.07 14.06
CA ALA A 242 4.41 -35.49 14.02
C ALA A 242 4.98 -36.06 15.34
N GLY A 243 4.92 -35.31 16.44
CA GLY A 243 5.15 -35.77 17.81
C GLY A 243 3.97 -35.46 18.73
N CYS A 244 2.78 -35.27 18.17
CA CYS A 244 1.48 -35.06 18.83
C CYS A 244 1.47 -33.98 19.94
N ALA A 245 2.25 -32.93 19.70
CA ALA A 245 2.12 -31.64 20.38
C ALA A 245 1.38 -30.64 19.47
N VAL A 246 0.65 -29.72 20.09
CA VAL A 246 -0.15 -28.72 19.36
C VAL A 246 0.76 -27.66 18.72
N ASP A 247 0.63 -27.49 17.41
CA ASP A 247 1.25 -26.42 16.64
C ASP A 247 0.25 -25.26 16.43
N THR A 248 0.64 -24.07 16.89
CA THR A 248 -0.14 -22.83 16.78
C THR A 248 0.32 -21.93 15.64
N SER A 249 1.25 -22.36 14.78
CA SER A 249 1.74 -21.57 13.63
C SER A 249 0.67 -21.29 12.57
N SER A 250 -0.42 -22.06 12.57
CA SER A 250 -1.62 -21.85 11.74
C SER A 250 -2.73 -21.06 12.45
N CYS A 251 -2.49 -20.56 13.67
CA CYS A 251 -3.36 -19.59 14.35
C CYS A 251 -2.98 -18.15 13.97
N ALA A 252 -3.95 -17.24 13.95
CA ALA A 252 -3.78 -15.85 13.51
C ALA A 252 -4.65 -14.86 14.32
N GLY A 253 -4.32 -13.56 14.25
CA GLY A 253 -4.90 -12.52 15.09
C GLY A 253 -4.37 -12.65 16.52
N ARG A 254 -3.23 -12.04 16.80
CA ARG A 254 -2.52 -12.17 18.08
C ARG A 254 -1.92 -10.83 18.51
N CYS A 255 -2.60 -10.18 19.44
CA CYS A 255 -2.24 -8.83 19.90
C CYS A 255 -0.74 -8.62 20.18
N GLY A 256 -0.21 -7.59 19.53
CA GLY A 256 1.20 -7.22 19.48
C GLY A 256 1.94 -7.77 18.25
N ASP A 257 1.26 -8.08 17.13
CA ASP A 257 1.93 -8.49 15.88
C ASP A 257 2.30 -7.33 14.94
N GLY A 258 1.67 -6.16 15.13
CA GLY A 258 1.96 -4.90 14.43
C GLY A 258 0.96 -4.51 13.34
N ASP A 259 -0.01 -5.35 12.98
CA ASP A 259 -0.98 -5.09 11.91
C ASP A 259 -2.42 -5.33 12.42
N ILE A 260 -3.20 -4.27 12.72
CA ILE A 260 -4.61 -4.41 13.14
C ILE A 260 -5.43 -5.15 12.06
N ASN A 261 -5.85 -6.39 12.33
CA ASN A 261 -6.44 -7.26 11.31
C ASN A 261 -7.69 -8.05 11.76
N GLY A 262 -8.39 -8.66 10.79
CA GLY A 262 -9.55 -9.51 11.07
C GLY A 262 -10.72 -8.81 11.78
N THR A 263 -10.84 -9.04 13.09
CA THR A 263 -11.87 -8.48 13.99
C THR A 263 -11.29 -7.65 15.13
N GLU A 264 -10.00 -7.33 15.06
CA GLU A 264 -9.26 -6.58 16.08
C GLU A 264 -9.62 -5.09 16.04
N GLN A 265 -9.72 -4.46 17.21
CA GLN A 265 -9.95 -3.01 17.34
C GLN A 265 -8.64 -2.23 17.43
N CYS A 266 -7.58 -2.90 17.85
CA CYS A 266 -6.25 -2.35 18.15
C CYS A 266 -5.23 -3.50 18.15
N ASP A 267 -3.94 -3.18 18.02
CA ASP A 267 -2.84 -4.14 18.16
C ASP A 267 -1.76 -3.56 19.07
N GLY A 268 -1.65 -4.07 20.30
CA GLY A 268 -0.61 -3.70 21.26
C GLY A 268 -0.58 -2.21 21.63
N SER A 269 0.14 -1.40 20.84
CA SER A 269 0.20 0.06 20.95
C SER A 269 -0.34 0.82 19.72
N ASP A 270 -0.68 0.15 18.62
CA ASP A 270 -1.50 0.75 17.56
C ASP A 270 -2.98 0.70 17.97
N LEU A 271 -3.62 1.86 17.97
CA LEU A 271 -5.04 2.04 18.27
C LEU A 271 -5.82 2.46 17.01
N GLY A 272 -5.21 2.42 15.82
CA GLY A 272 -5.84 2.72 14.53
C GLY A 272 -5.04 3.73 13.70
N SER A 273 -4.14 3.26 12.85
CA SER A 273 -3.50 4.09 11.83
C SER A 273 -4.54 4.63 10.82
N PRO A 274 -4.50 5.92 10.40
CA PRO A 274 -3.45 6.92 10.63
C PRO A 274 -3.69 7.88 11.81
N THR A 275 -4.82 7.75 12.51
CA THR A 275 -5.20 8.59 13.66
C THR A 275 -5.64 7.69 14.80
N ALA A 276 -4.67 7.34 15.66
CA ALA A 276 -4.86 6.40 16.76
C ALA A 276 -6.11 6.73 17.57
N THR A 277 -7.01 5.76 17.72
CA THR A 277 -8.26 5.90 18.46
C THR A 277 -7.94 6.28 19.91
N THR A 278 -8.59 7.33 20.40
CA THR A 278 -8.38 7.87 21.74
C THR A 278 -9.57 7.56 22.65
N CYS A 279 -9.45 7.87 23.95
CA CYS A 279 -10.57 7.84 24.88
C CYS A 279 -11.79 8.61 24.35
N LEU A 280 -11.57 9.74 23.64
CA LEU A 280 -12.61 10.60 23.07
C LEU A 280 -13.46 9.87 22.03
N ASP A 281 -12.82 9.06 21.19
CA ASP A 281 -13.47 8.31 20.11
C ASP A 281 -14.33 7.14 20.63
N VAL A 282 -14.07 6.69 21.87
CA VAL A 282 -14.84 5.65 22.57
C VAL A 282 -15.73 6.19 23.71
N GLY A 283 -15.87 7.51 23.84
CA GLY A 283 -16.87 8.17 24.71
C GLY A 283 -16.39 8.69 26.07
N PHE A 284 -15.08 8.86 26.27
CA PHE A 284 -14.45 9.37 27.50
C PHE A 284 -13.60 10.61 27.18
N TYR A 285 -13.60 11.67 27.98
CA TYR A 285 -12.99 12.94 27.54
C TYR A 285 -11.45 13.03 27.69
N ASP A 286 -10.82 12.21 28.55
CA ASP A 286 -9.37 12.21 28.84
C ASP A 286 -8.88 10.82 29.25
N GLY A 287 -7.58 10.68 29.53
CA GLY A 287 -6.91 9.45 29.96
C GLY A 287 -6.11 8.77 28.85
N VAL A 288 -5.70 7.54 29.10
CA VAL A 288 -4.92 6.73 28.15
C VAL A 288 -5.72 5.50 27.77
N LEU A 289 -6.19 5.48 26.52
CA LEU A 289 -6.75 4.27 25.92
C LEU A 289 -5.62 3.27 25.70
N ALA A 290 -5.84 2.01 26.06
CA ALA A 290 -4.89 0.93 25.80
C ALA A 290 -5.54 -0.17 24.95
N CYS A 291 -4.73 -1.09 24.45
CA CYS A 291 -5.24 -2.31 23.84
C CYS A 291 -5.16 -3.47 24.85
N ASN A 292 -6.25 -4.19 25.07
CA ASN A 292 -6.22 -5.36 25.94
C ASN A 292 -5.62 -6.60 25.22
N PRO A 293 -5.23 -7.67 25.94
CA PRO A 293 -4.68 -8.89 25.32
C PRO A 293 -5.64 -9.66 24.40
N SER A 294 -6.88 -9.21 24.22
CA SER A 294 -7.90 -9.75 23.32
C SER A 294 -8.24 -8.76 22.19
N CYS A 295 -7.37 -7.78 21.93
CA CYS A 295 -7.48 -6.78 20.88
C CYS A 295 -8.79 -6.01 20.84
N SER A 296 -9.36 -5.77 22.02
CA SER A 296 -10.43 -4.79 22.22
C SER A 296 -9.87 -3.58 22.98
N PHE A 297 -10.47 -2.41 22.78
CA PHE A 297 -10.08 -1.20 23.50
C PHE A 297 -10.26 -1.37 25.02
N ASP A 298 -9.21 -1.08 25.77
CA ASP A 298 -9.22 -1.03 27.23
C ASP A 298 -9.47 0.40 27.70
N THR A 299 -10.69 0.64 28.18
CA THR A 299 -11.13 1.93 28.72
C THR A 299 -10.81 2.12 30.21
N ALA A 300 -10.18 1.14 30.89
CA ALA A 300 -9.82 1.28 32.30
C ALA A 300 -8.76 2.36 32.58
N GLY A 301 -8.04 2.81 31.54
CA GLY A 301 -7.13 3.97 31.59
C GLY A 301 -7.77 5.31 31.17
N CYS A 302 -9.03 5.30 30.69
CA CYS A 302 -9.78 6.51 30.36
C CYS A 302 -10.45 7.12 31.59
N ILE A 303 -10.69 8.44 31.54
CA ILE A 303 -11.14 9.23 32.68
C ILE A 303 -12.42 9.99 32.32
N GLY A 304 -13.48 9.71 33.10
CA GLY A 304 -14.77 10.39 33.13
C GLY A 304 -15.65 10.20 31.88
N THR A 305 -16.95 10.34 32.05
CA THR A 305 -17.94 10.04 31.00
C THR A 305 -19.13 10.98 31.07
N CYS A 306 -19.40 11.67 29.97
CA CYS A 306 -20.48 12.64 29.87
C CYS A 306 -21.85 12.05 30.26
N GLY A 307 -22.42 12.54 31.37
CA GLY A 307 -23.64 12.04 32.01
C GLY A 307 -23.42 11.19 33.27
N ASP A 308 -22.25 11.27 33.91
CA ASP A 308 -21.95 10.61 35.20
C ASP A 308 -22.38 11.44 36.43
N ALA A 309 -22.82 12.68 36.21
CA ALA A 309 -23.31 13.67 37.18
C ALA A 309 -22.25 14.32 38.10
N ASP A 310 -20.95 14.14 37.84
CA ASP A 310 -19.85 14.84 38.51
C ASP A 310 -19.03 15.68 37.51
N LYS A 311 -19.48 16.88 37.09
CA LYS A 311 -18.74 17.73 36.11
C LYS A 311 -17.24 17.80 36.42
N ASN A 312 -16.42 17.19 35.56
CA ASN A 312 -15.01 16.95 35.84
C ASN A 312 -14.12 17.15 34.58
N GLY A 313 -12.80 17.14 34.77
CA GLY A 313 -11.85 17.34 33.67
C GLY A 313 -12.04 18.66 32.88
N PRO A 314 -12.11 18.61 31.54
CA PRO A 314 -12.30 19.76 30.65
C PRO A 314 -13.78 20.03 30.27
N GLU A 315 -14.75 19.33 30.87
CA GLU A 315 -16.16 19.41 30.49
C GLU A 315 -16.78 20.79 30.79
N GLN A 316 -17.71 21.24 29.95
CA GLN A 316 -18.44 22.50 30.15
C GLN A 316 -19.66 22.32 31.06
N CYS A 317 -20.31 21.16 30.97
CA CYS A 317 -21.52 20.74 31.67
C CYS A 317 -21.54 19.21 31.76
N ASP A 318 -22.37 18.63 32.63
CA ASP A 318 -22.73 17.21 32.63
C ASP A 318 -24.25 17.09 32.55
N ALA A 319 -24.77 16.40 31.52
CA ALA A 319 -26.20 16.11 31.29
C ALA A 319 -27.19 17.27 31.52
N ALA A 320 -27.57 17.53 32.78
CA ALA A 320 -28.48 18.60 33.20
C ALA A 320 -27.85 19.61 34.19
N ASP A 321 -26.65 19.34 34.71
CA ASP A 321 -25.85 20.32 35.44
C ASP A 321 -25.02 21.16 34.46
N LEU A 322 -25.26 22.47 34.49
CA LEU A 322 -24.59 23.46 33.64
C LEU A 322 -23.59 24.31 34.44
N ASP A 323 -23.32 23.96 35.71
CA ASP A 323 -22.48 24.75 36.63
C ASP A 323 -22.96 26.21 36.78
N GLY A 324 -24.28 26.37 36.74
CA GLY A 324 -24.97 27.66 36.76
C GLY A 324 -24.96 28.46 35.45
N ALA A 325 -24.29 27.99 34.39
CA ALA A 325 -24.23 28.69 33.11
C ALA A 325 -25.58 28.68 32.36
N ASP A 326 -25.89 29.78 31.68
CA ASP A 326 -27.06 29.91 30.81
C ASP A 326 -26.74 30.42 29.40
N CYS A 327 -27.77 30.65 28.59
CA CYS A 327 -27.60 31.10 27.20
C CYS A 327 -26.83 32.42 27.07
N THR A 328 -26.77 33.26 28.11
CA THR A 328 -26.02 34.52 28.13
C THR A 328 -24.52 34.31 28.24
N ASP A 329 -24.05 33.28 28.98
CA ASP A 329 -22.64 32.87 28.99
C ASP A 329 -22.22 32.33 27.61
N ALA A 330 -23.16 31.76 26.86
CA ALA A 330 -22.97 31.31 25.48
C ALA A 330 -23.15 32.42 24.41
N GLY A 331 -23.39 33.68 24.81
CA GLY A 331 -23.50 34.83 23.90
C GLY A 331 -24.88 35.07 23.26
N PHE A 332 -25.94 34.49 23.82
CA PHE A 332 -27.34 34.70 23.42
C PHE A 332 -28.11 35.51 24.46
N TYR A 333 -29.26 36.10 24.13
CA TYR A 333 -30.04 36.94 25.05
C TYR A 333 -31.05 36.19 25.92
N GLY A 334 -31.21 34.88 25.69
CA GLY A 334 -32.05 34.01 26.52
C GLY A 334 -32.31 32.65 25.85
N GLY A 335 -33.38 32.00 26.29
CA GLY A 335 -33.74 30.63 25.90
C GLY A 335 -33.35 29.61 26.97
N GLN A 336 -33.21 28.35 26.58
CA GLN A 336 -32.76 27.29 27.48
C GLN A 336 -31.46 26.69 26.95
N LEU A 337 -30.41 26.78 27.75
CA LEU A 337 -29.17 26.04 27.54
C LEU A 337 -29.38 24.59 27.98
N ALA A 338 -28.69 23.66 27.31
CA ALA A 338 -28.65 22.25 27.69
C ALA A 338 -27.23 21.72 27.46
N CYS A 339 -26.89 20.55 28.02
CA CYS A 339 -25.66 19.89 27.65
C CYS A 339 -25.84 19.08 26.35
N ASN A 340 -24.78 18.94 25.55
CA ASN A 340 -24.76 18.03 24.40
C ASN A 340 -24.14 16.66 24.79
N PRO A 341 -24.26 15.60 23.96
CA PRO A 341 -23.72 14.28 24.28
C PRO A 341 -22.18 14.15 24.30
N ILE A 342 -21.44 15.26 24.12
CA ILE A 342 -19.97 15.35 24.25
C ILE A 342 -19.57 16.41 25.28
N CYS A 343 -20.46 16.69 26.24
CA CYS A 343 -20.31 17.59 27.38
C CYS A 343 -19.80 19.01 27.08
N GLY A 344 -20.16 19.50 25.89
CA GLY A 344 -20.16 20.92 25.52
C GLY A 344 -21.58 21.52 25.59
N PHE A 345 -21.66 22.85 25.63
CA PHE A 345 -22.96 23.54 25.67
C PHE A 345 -23.76 23.39 24.36
N ASN A 346 -25.02 22.97 24.47
CA ASN A 346 -25.99 22.89 23.38
C ASN A 346 -26.81 24.18 23.30
N THR A 347 -26.41 25.07 22.39
CA THR A 347 -27.08 26.37 22.17
C THR A 347 -28.31 26.30 21.26
N SER A 348 -28.72 25.11 20.81
CA SER A 348 -29.83 24.94 19.84
C SER A 348 -31.21 25.38 20.36
N SER A 349 -31.36 25.60 21.67
CA SER A 349 -32.56 26.14 22.33
C SER A 349 -32.34 27.51 22.98
N CYS A 350 -31.19 28.13 22.74
CA CYS A 350 -30.98 29.55 23.00
C CYS A 350 -31.64 30.40 21.90
N VAL A 351 -32.12 31.59 22.26
CA VAL A 351 -32.83 32.50 21.36
C VAL A 351 -32.27 33.91 21.46
N GLY A 352 -32.10 34.53 20.29
CA GLY A 352 -31.55 35.87 20.15
C GLY A 352 -30.04 35.91 20.32
N LYS A 353 -29.31 36.30 19.28
CA LYS A 353 -27.87 36.61 19.35
C LYS A 353 -27.48 37.58 18.24
N CYS A 354 -26.41 38.33 18.48
CA CYS A 354 -25.88 39.21 17.44
C CYS A 354 -25.45 38.43 16.20
N GLY A 355 -26.07 38.75 15.05
CA GLY A 355 -25.83 38.09 13.77
C GLY A 355 -26.78 36.92 13.46
N ASP A 356 -27.92 36.78 14.15
CA ASP A 356 -29.00 35.86 13.73
C ASP A 356 -29.90 36.44 12.61
N ASN A 357 -29.71 37.70 12.23
CA ASN A 357 -30.49 38.46 11.27
C ASN A 357 -31.92 38.79 11.74
N LEU A 358 -32.21 38.88 13.04
CA LEU A 358 -33.44 39.47 13.59
C LEU A 358 -33.13 40.43 14.73
N ILE A 359 -33.35 41.73 14.56
CA ILE A 359 -33.16 42.69 15.67
C ILE A 359 -34.07 42.31 16.85
N ASN A 360 -33.49 41.82 17.93
CA ASN A 360 -34.20 41.24 19.08
C ASN A 360 -33.46 41.47 20.41
N GLY A 361 -34.09 41.12 21.53
CA GLY A 361 -33.49 41.30 22.87
C GLY A 361 -33.04 42.76 23.13
N PRO A 362 -31.76 43.00 23.47
CA PRO A 362 -31.20 44.33 23.72
C PRO A 362 -30.62 45.02 22.47
N GLU A 363 -30.69 44.40 21.29
CA GLU A 363 -30.01 44.86 20.08
C GLU A 363 -30.55 46.19 19.53
N GLN A 364 -29.64 46.97 18.93
CA GLN A 364 -30.00 48.19 18.19
C GLN A 364 -30.07 47.93 16.67
N CYS A 365 -29.29 46.97 16.20
CA CYS A 365 -29.25 46.45 14.84
C CYS A 365 -28.82 44.97 14.87
N ASP A 366 -28.98 44.26 13.76
CA ASP A 366 -28.30 42.98 13.51
C ASP A 366 -27.77 42.99 12.08
N GLY A 367 -26.45 42.83 11.92
CA GLY A 367 -25.81 42.67 10.61
C GLY A 367 -26.17 43.78 9.61
N THR A 368 -27.06 43.46 8.65
CA THR A 368 -27.56 44.42 7.64
C THR A 368 -28.91 45.07 8.02
N LYS A 369 -29.56 44.62 9.09
CA LYS A 369 -30.84 45.15 9.61
C LYS A 369 -30.56 46.26 10.63
N LEU A 370 -30.51 47.49 10.13
CA LEU A 370 -30.15 48.70 10.89
C LEU A 370 -31.36 49.42 11.52
N ALA A 371 -32.48 48.73 11.80
CA ALA A 371 -33.74 49.33 12.28
C ALA A 371 -34.22 50.56 11.47
N SER A 372 -33.97 50.57 10.15
CA SER A 372 -34.20 51.71 9.24
C SER A 372 -33.44 53.00 9.62
N ARG A 373 -32.34 52.90 10.35
CA ARG A 373 -31.39 53.98 10.63
C ARG A 373 -30.32 54.07 9.56
N THR A 374 -29.75 55.26 9.44
CA THR A 374 -28.66 55.61 8.51
C THR A 374 -27.69 56.56 9.22
N CYS A 375 -26.55 56.89 8.60
CA CYS A 375 -25.61 57.88 9.14
C CYS A 375 -26.28 59.24 9.44
N GLN A 376 -27.23 59.67 8.60
CA GLN A 376 -28.03 60.88 8.83
C GLN A 376 -28.93 60.80 10.08
N SER A 377 -29.25 59.60 10.57
CA SER A 377 -29.97 59.41 11.84
C SER A 377 -29.13 59.76 13.07
N PHE A 378 -27.80 59.85 12.90
CA PHE A 378 -26.83 60.17 13.95
C PHE A 378 -26.09 61.50 13.71
N GLY A 379 -26.51 62.28 12.70
CA GLY A 379 -26.02 63.64 12.43
C GLY A 379 -25.02 63.77 11.28
N PHE A 380 -24.44 62.67 10.81
CA PHE A 380 -23.46 62.65 9.71
C PHE A 380 -24.12 62.92 8.35
N GLN A 381 -23.41 63.57 7.43
CA GLN A 381 -23.98 63.91 6.12
C GLN A 381 -24.14 62.68 5.20
N GLY A 382 -23.21 61.72 5.27
CA GLY A 382 -23.16 60.57 4.37
C GLY A 382 -22.45 59.35 4.97
N GLY A 383 -22.03 58.44 4.09
CA GLY A 383 -21.39 57.17 4.45
C GLY A 383 -22.37 56.04 4.72
N GLN A 384 -21.83 54.89 5.10
CA GLN A 384 -22.56 53.66 5.37
C GLN A 384 -22.62 53.39 6.87
N LEU A 385 -23.83 53.34 7.43
CA LEU A 385 -24.02 52.88 8.81
C LEU A 385 -23.86 51.36 8.83
N THR A 386 -23.08 50.81 9.75
CA THR A 386 -22.90 49.37 9.93
C THR A 386 -23.38 48.93 11.32
N CYS A 387 -23.38 47.62 11.55
CA CYS A 387 -23.67 47.04 12.86
C CYS A 387 -22.40 46.35 13.39
N ASN A 388 -21.99 46.66 14.61
CA ASN A 388 -20.80 46.03 15.22
C ASN A 388 -21.12 44.65 15.80
N ALA A 389 -20.08 43.90 16.18
CA ALA A 389 -20.18 42.55 16.74
C ALA A 389 -20.92 42.46 18.10
N ASN A 390 -21.22 43.60 18.74
CA ASN A 390 -22.05 43.67 19.95
C ASN A 390 -23.48 44.17 19.65
N CYS A 391 -23.86 44.23 18.37
CA CYS A 391 -25.15 44.68 17.85
C CYS A 391 -25.61 46.08 18.29
N GLY A 392 -24.62 46.94 18.53
CA GLY A 392 -24.77 48.39 18.50
C GLY A 392 -24.48 48.95 17.10
N PHE A 393 -25.00 50.15 16.83
CA PHE A 393 -24.66 50.86 15.60
C PHE A 393 -23.16 51.22 15.56
N ASP A 394 -22.57 51.09 14.39
CA ASP A 394 -21.19 51.48 14.09
C ASP A 394 -21.20 52.62 13.08
N THR A 395 -20.67 53.77 13.51
CA THR A 395 -20.59 55.01 12.74
C THR A 395 -19.21 55.26 12.15
N SER A 396 -18.26 54.32 12.27
CA SER A 396 -16.89 54.46 11.73
C SER A 396 -16.83 54.54 10.20
N GLN A 397 -17.88 54.09 9.51
CA GLN A 397 -18.05 54.19 8.05
C GLN A 397 -19.03 55.30 7.64
N CYS A 398 -19.48 56.14 8.59
CA CYS A 398 -20.15 57.39 8.30
C CYS A 398 -19.11 58.46 7.90
N ILE A 399 -19.45 59.30 6.93
CA ILE A 399 -18.57 60.38 6.47
C ILE A 399 -18.70 61.57 7.43
N GLY A 400 -17.57 62.16 7.82
CA GLY A 400 -17.40 63.13 8.91
C GLY A 400 -18.01 64.51 8.68
N PHE A 401 -17.47 65.49 9.41
CA PHE A 401 -17.92 66.88 9.36
C PHE A 401 -16.78 67.77 8.89
N CYS A 402 -16.95 68.41 7.74
CA CYS A 402 -16.02 69.44 7.27
C CYS A 402 -15.83 70.51 8.36
N GLY A 403 -14.62 70.62 8.93
CA GLY A 403 -14.32 71.42 10.11
C GLY A 403 -14.16 70.63 11.42
N ASP A 404 -13.76 69.36 11.38
CA ASP A 404 -13.40 68.57 12.57
C ASP A 404 -11.89 68.56 12.87
N GLY A 405 -11.05 68.93 11.90
CA GLY A 405 -9.64 69.31 12.08
C GLY A 405 -8.61 68.28 11.63
N ASP A 406 -9.03 67.13 11.08
CA ASP A 406 -8.15 66.12 10.48
C ASP A 406 -8.50 65.96 8.99
N LEU A 407 -7.66 66.48 8.07
CA LEU A 407 -7.93 66.44 6.62
C LEU A 407 -7.99 64.99 6.10
N ASN A 408 -9.19 64.46 5.81
CA ASN A 408 -9.39 63.02 5.62
C ASN A 408 -10.37 62.61 4.49
N GLY A 409 -10.48 61.29 4.27
CA GLY A 409 -11.49 60.69 3.38
C GLY A 409 -11.40 61.14 1.91
N SER A 410 -12.30 62.06 1.53
CA SER A 410 -12.40 62.63 0.17
C SER A 410 -12.42 64.16 0.17
N GLU A 411 -11.93 64.77 1.24
CA GLU A 411 -11.89 66.22 1.45
C GLU A 411 -10.65 66.81 0.76
N GLN A 412 -10.75 68.06 0.30
CA GLN A 412 -9.62 68.79 -0.31
C GLN A 412 -8.93 69.75 0.67
N CYS A 413 -9.55 69.96 1.83
CA CYS A 413 -9.12 70.86 2.90
C CYS A 413 -10.01 70.60 4.13
N ASP A 414 -9.52 70.95 5.33
CA ASP A 414 -10.37 71.17 6.51
C ASP A 414 -10.04 72.55 7.07
N THR A 415 -11.02 73.44 7.15
CA THR A 415 -10.92 74.78 7.76
C THR A 415 -9.75 75.63 7.22
N ASN A 416 -8.54 75.44 7.77
CA ASN A 416 -7.29 76.13 7.48
C ASN A 416 -6.14 75.18 7.07
N ASP A 417 -6.35 73.85 7.05
CA ASP A 417 -5.43 72.88 6.47
C ASP A 417 -5.78 72.66 5.00
N PHE A 418 -4.73 72.68 4.16
CA PHE A 418 -4.78 72.69 2.71
C PHE A 418 -3.74 71.72 2.11
N ASP A 419 -3.26 70.72 2.86
CA ASP A 419 -2.18 69.79 2.45
C ASP A 419 -0.90 70.53 1.98
N GLY A 420 -0.57 71.62 2.69
CA GLY A 420 0.57 72.49 2.37
C GLY A 420 0.45 73.34 1.09
N LEU A 421 -0.72 73.35 0.42
CA LEU A 421 -0.97 74.20 -0.74
C LEU A 421 -1.05 75.69 -0.35
N THR A 422 -0.74 76.56 -1.31
CA THR A 422 -0.85 78.02 -1.21
C THR A 422 -1.38 78.60 -2.52
N CYS A 423 -1.76 79.89 -2.54
CA CYS A 423 -2.17 80.59 -3.78
C CYS A 423 -1.11 80.49 -4.91
N GLN A 424 0.17 80.40 -4.56
CA GLN A 424 1.30 80.24 -5.48
C GLN A 424 1.27 78.89 -6.23
N ALA A 425 0.69 77.83 -5.64
CA ALA A 425 0.49 76.55 -6.31
C ALA A 425 -0.53 76.63 -7.47
N PHE A 426 -1.34 77.69 -7.50
CA PHE A 426 -2.37 77.95 -8.52
C PHE A 426 -2.03 79.12 -9.46
N GLY A 427 -0.83 79.73 -9.32
CA GLY A 427 -0.34 80.80 -10.19
C GLY A 427 -0.60 82.23 -9.71
N PHE A 428 -1.14 82.42 -8.51
CA PHE A 428 -1.38 83.72 -7.89
C PHE A 428 -0.23 84.09 -6.94
N TYR A 429 0.15 85.36 -6.88
CA TYR A 429 1.30 85.80 -6.08
C TYR A 429 0.95 86.10 -4.62
N THR A 430 -0.30 86.48 -4.33
CA THR A 430 -0.77 86.87 -2.99
C THR A 430 -2.15 86.28 -2.63
N GLY A 431 -2.72 86.74 -1.51
CA GLY A 431 -4.01 86.27 -0.98
C GLY A 431 -3.93 84.98 -0.15
N GLU A 432 -5.10 84.46 0.23
CA GLU A 432 -5.24 83.29 1.11
C GLU A 432 -6.19 82.24 0.49
N LEU A 433 -5.84 80.95 0.65
CA LEU A 433 -6.76 79.85 0.35
C LEU A 433 -7.84 79.76 1.42
N SER A 434 -9.03 79.29 1.04
CA SER A 434 -10.12 79.02 1.97
C SER A 434 -10.82 77.70 1.63
N CYS A 435 -11.37 77.03 2.64
CA CYS A 435 -12.14 75.82 2.44
C CYS A 435 -13.65 76.13 2.34
N THR A 436 -14.37 75.53 1.38
CA THR A 436 -15.83 75.66 1.32
C THR A 436 -16.50 74.76 2.36
N ILE A 437 -17.77 75.05 2.67
CA ILE A 437 -18.64 74.18 3.51
C ILE A 437 -18.82 72.77 2.90
N GLY A 438 -18.48 72.59 1.62
CA GLY A 438 -18.44 71.29 0.93
C GLY A 438 -17.06 70.62 0.92
N CYS A 439 -16.10 71.07 1.73
CA CYS A 439 -14.72 70.58 1.80
C CYS A 439 -13.98 70.54 0.45
N THR A 440 -14.21 71.57 -0.37
CA THR A 440 -13.45 71.85 -1.59
C THR A 440 -12.56 73.07 -1.41
N LEU A 441 -11.38 73.08 -2.03
CA LEU A 441 -10.51 74.26 -2.04
C LEU A 441 -11.14 75.42 -2.83
N PHE A 442 -11.08 76.63 -2.27
CA PHE A 442 -11.54 77.85 -2.92
C PHE A 442 -10.43 78.90 -2.94
N ALA A 443 -9.85 79.09 -4.13
CA ALA A 443 -8.81 80.08 -4.42
C ALA A 443 -9.37 81.47 -4.82
N GLY A 444 -10.67 81.73 -4.63
CA GLY A 444 -11.30 83.02 -4.98
C GLY A 444 -11.00 84.18 -4.02
N ALA A 445 -10.01 84.01 -3.14
CA ALA A 445 -9.38 85.04 -2.32
C ALA A 445 -7.83 85.02 -2.47
N CYS A 446 -7.34 84.42 -3.56
CA CYS A 446 -5.99 84.61 -4.07
C CYS A 446 -5.97 85.78 -5.04
N ASP A 447 -5.02 86.71 -4.86
CA ASP A 447 -4.96 88.01 -5.55
C ASP A 447 -3.57 88.21 -6.20
N GLU A 448 -3.49 89.14 -7.16
CA GLU A 448 -2.28 89.47 -7.97
C GLU A 448 -1.82 88.31 -8.86
N PHE A 449 -2.02 88.39 -10.19
CA PHE A 449 -1.56 87.37 -11.15
C PHE A 449 -1.29 87.91 -12.56
N CYS A 450 -0.36 87.24 -13.26
CA CYS A 450 0.08 87.63 -14.60
C CYS A 450 -1.05 87.57 -15.64
N GLY A 451 -1.42 88.74 -16.18
CA GLY A 451 -2.56 88.92 -17.08
C GLY A 451 -3.83 89.43 -16.42
N ASP A 452 -3.78 89.90 -15.17
CA ASP A 452 -4.92 90.55 -14.51
C ASP A 452 -5.22 91.94 -15.09
N GLY A 453 -4.21 92.63 -15.65
CA GLY A 453 -4.33 93.89 -16.39
C GLY A 453 -3.62 95.09 -15.76
N ASP A 454 -3.06 94.98 -14.55
CA ASP A 454 -2.38 96.06 -13.83
C ASP A 454 -1.01 95.56 -13.32
N LYS A 455 0.13 96.18 -13.69
CA LYS A 455 1.46 95.66 -13.33
C LYS A 455 1.70 95.73 -11.82
N ASN A 456 1.63 94.56 -11.16
CA ASN A 456 1.66 94.44 -9.70
C ASN A 456 2.66 93.35 -9.22
N GLY A 457 2.64 93.03 -7.93
CA GLY A 457 3.40 91.92 -7.34
C GLY A 457 4.89 91.86 -7.75
N PRO A 458 5.39 90.69 -8.23
CA PRO A 458 6.78 90.49 -8.64
C PRO A 458 7.05 90.80 -10.13
N GLU A 459 6.09 91.37 -10.86
CA GLU A 459 6.08 91.39 -12.32
C GLU A 459 6.96 92.49 -12.96
N GLN A 460 7.53 92.18 -14.13
CA GLN A 460 8.23 93.18 -14.94
C GLN A 460 7.27 93.95 -15.85
N CYS A 461 6.12 93.36 -16.22
CA CYS A 461 5.02 93.92 -16.99
C CYS A 461 3.82 92.98 -16.91
N ASP A 462 2.62 93.49 -17.18
CA ASP A 462 1.42 92.70 -17.42
C ASP A 462 1.11 92.68 -18.95
N PRO A 463 0.76 91.53 -19.56
CA PRO A 463 0.51 91.41 -21.01
C PRO A 463 -0.85 91.97 -21.48
N GLY A 464 -1.72 92.38 -20.57
CA GLY A 464 -3.07 92.89 -20.83
C GLY A 464 -4.12 91.78 -20.99
N ARG A 465 -5.35 92.08 -20.54
CA ARG A 465 -6.55 91.25 -20.78
C ARG A 465 -7.35 91.78 -21.98
N GLU A 466 -8.24 90.96 -22.54
CA GLU A 466 -9.01 91.31 -23.74
C GLU A 466 -9.80 92.64 -23.58
N GLY A 467 -9.35 93.70 -24.26
CA GLY A 467 -9.92 95.05 -24.19
C GLY A 467 -9.18 96.07 -23.32
N GLN A 468 -8.11 95.66 -22.62
CA GLN A 468 -7.22 96.53 -21.83
C GLN A 468 -5.79 96.44 -22.39
N PRO A 469 -5.05 97.56 -22.59
CA PRO A 469 -3.69 97.51 -23.09
C PRO A 469 -2.74 96.85 -22.06
N PRO A 470 -1.60 96.29 -22.49
CA PRO A 470 -0.57 95.77 -21.57
C PRO A 470 -0.01 96.88 -20.68
N ASP A 471 0.26 96.58 -19.40
CA ASP A 471 0.86 97.54 -18.47
C ASP A 471 2.37 97.29 -18.28
N PHE A 472 3.15 98.31 -18.61
CA PHE A 472 4.61 98.34 -18.43
C PHE A 472 5.03 99.15 -17.19
N GLY A 473 4.06 99.76 -16.50
CA GLY A 473 4.26 100.75 -15.45
C GLY A 473 4.96 102.00 -16.00
N THR A 474 6.08 102.38 -15.39
CA THR A 474 6.90 103.52 -15.83
C THR A 474 7.93 103.18 -16.92
N THR A 475 7.98 101.92 -17.37
CA THR A 475 8.90 101.51 -18.45
C THR A 475 8.42 102.05 -19.79
N THR A 476 9.33 102.65 -20.55
CA THR A 476 9.07 103.15 -21.90
C THR A 476 10.25 102.82 -22.81
N CYS A 477 10.03 102.85 -24.12
CA CYS A 477 11.08 102.70 -25.14
C CYS A 477 12.32 103.57 -24.89
N ASN A 478 12.16 104.80 -24.37
CA ASN A 478 13.27 105.71 -24.07
C ASN A 478 14.04 105.33 -22.78
N ASN A 479 13.39 104.65 -21.83
CA ASN A 479 13.98 104.29 -20.54
C ASN A 479 14.71 102.94 -20.56
N ILE A 480 14.51 102.11 -21.60
CA ILE A 480 15.05 100.75 -21.71
C ILE A 480 16.29 100.64 -22.62
N ASP A 481 16.40 101.48 -23.66
CA ASP A 481 17.61 101.63 -24.50
C ASP A 481 17.80 103.11 -24.92
N PRO A 482 18.29 103.99 -24.02
CA PRO A 482 18.32 105.44 -24.23
C PRO A 482 19.31 105.91 -25.29
N ASP A 483 20.34 105.12 -25.63
CA ASP A 483 21.39 105.48 -26.59
C ASP A 483 20.97 105.25 -28.06
N ARG A 484 19.77 104.69 -28.30
CA ARG A 484 19.40 104.09 -29.59
C ARG A 484 18.01 104.45 -30.11
N VAL A 485 17.14 104.98 -29.25
CA VAL A 485 15.69 105.07 -29.47
C VAL A 485 15.20 106.51 -29.38
N VAL A 486 14.33 106.92 -30.31
CA VAL A 486 13.63 108.22 -30.26
C VAL A 486 12.21 108.07 -30.80
N GLY A 487 11.22 107.98 -29.90
CA GLY A 487 9.80 108.07 -30.26
C GLY A 487 8.88 107.06 -29.57
N THR A 488 7.62 107.04 -29.99
CA THR A 488 6.56 106.16 -29.46
C THR A 488 6.50 104.86 -30.26
N GLY A 489 7.33 103.87 -29.88
CA GLY A 489 7.20 102.49 -30.34
C GLY A 489 6.33 101.64 -29.40
N GLU A 490 6.02 100.41 -29.84
CA GLU A 490 5.21 99.46 -29.07
C GLU A 490 6.12 98.49 -28.28
N LEU A 491 6.03 98.52 -26.94
CA LEU A 491 6.61 97.50 -26.06
C LEU A 491 5.73 96.25 -26.04
N LYS A 492 6.34 95.08 -25.76
CA LYS A 492 5.61 93.82 -25.57
C LYS A 492 6.05 93.14 -24.27
N CYS A 493 5.12 92.46 -23.60
CA CYS A 493 5.41 91.69 -22.40
C CYS A 493 5.58 90.20 -22.75
N ASP A 494 6.46 89.46 -22.06
CA ASP A 494 6.40 87.98 -22.10
C ASP A 494 5.07 87.52 -21.46
N PRO A 495 4.36 86.52 -22.01
CA PRO A 495 3.13 85.98 -21.42
C PRO A 495 3.24 85.37 -20.01
N ARG A 496 4.44 85.39 -19.39
CA ARG A 496 4.68 85.02 -17.98
C ARG A 496 5.13 86.21 -17.11
N CYS A 497 5.06 87.44 -17.62
CA CYS A 497 5.38 88.67 -16.89
C CYS A 497 6.87 88.80 -16.42
N GLU A 498 7.73 87.86 -16.83
CA GLU A 498 9.16 87.78 -16.46
C GLU A 498 10.06 88.78 -17.19
N GLY A 499 9.58 89.50 -18.21
CA GLY A 499 10.40 90.47 -18.96
C GLY A 499 9.67 91.21 -20.09
N ILE A 500 10.28 92.33 -20.52
CA ILE A 500 9.78 93.23 -21.58
C ILE A 500 10.62 93.07 -22.85
N ASP A 501 9.97 92.87 -23.99
CA ASP A 501 10.55 92.98 -25.31
C ASP A 501 10.42 94.42 -25.85
N ALA A 502 11.58 95.02 -26.17
CA ALA A 502 11.71 96.36 -26.75
C ALA A 502 11.94 96.34 -28.28
N SER A 503 11.81 95.19 -28.95
CA SER A 503 12.04 95.04 -30.39
C SER A 503 11.14 95.90 -31.29
N GLY A 504 9.99 96.37 -30.77
CA GLY A 504 9.07 97.30 -31.43
C GLY A 504 9.37 98.80 -31.21
N CYS A 505 10.47 99.15 -30.54
CA CYS A 505 10.86 100.55 -30.31
C CYS A 505 11.51 101.19 -31.55
N ALA A 506 11.18 102.47 -31.82
CA ALA A 506 11.67 103.21 -32.98
C ALA A 506 13.15 103.61 -32.83
N VAL A 507 14.00 103.10 -33.74
CA VAL A 507 15.47 103.29 -33.69
C VAL A 507 15.91 104.45 -34.59
N VAL A 508 16.79 105.31 -34.07
CA VAL A 508 17.53 106.30 -34.86
C VAL A 508 18.95 105.80 -35.07
N LYS A 509 19.46 105.87 -36.31
CA LYS A 509 20.84 105.50 -36.62
C LYS A 509 21.48 106.52 -37.56
N ASP A 510 22.71 106.92 -37.23
CA ASP A 510 23.55 107.83 -38.03
C ASP A 510 22.81 109.13 -38.48
N GLY A 511 21.95 109.65 -37.60
CA GLY A 511 21.20 110.90 -37.82
C GLY A 511 19.99 110.79 -38.76
N ARG A 512 19.44 109.58 -38.98
CA ARG A 512 18.19 109.38 -39.73
C ARG A 512 17.23 108.47 -38.97
N CYS A 513 15.94 108.79 -39.06
CA CYS A 513 14.86 107.89 -38.63
C CYS A 513 14.63 106.83 -39.72
N ASP A 514 14.21 105.63 -39.32
CA ASP A 514 13.74 104.62 -40.28
C ASP A 514 12.38 105.01 -40.88
N ALA A 515 12.09 104.56 -42.10
CA ALA A 515 11.06 105.15 -42.96
C ALA A 515 9.67 104.48 -42.89
N ASP A 516 9.56 103.33 -42.22
CA ASP A 516 8.36 102.48 -42.24
C ASP A 516 7.38 102.73 -41.06
N LEU A 517 7.49 103.86 -40.35
CA LEU A 517 6.54 104.28 -39.30
C LEU A 517 5.91 105.66 -39.61
N GLY A 518 4.60 105.76 -39.35
CA GLY A 518 3.79 106.94 -39.65
C GLY A 518 4.14 108.20 -38.83
N GLU A 519 3.76 109.37 -39.36
CA GLU A 519 4.24 110.68 -38.92
C GLU A 519 4.03 110.98 -37.42
N THR A 520 5.12 111.02 -36.62
CA THR A 520 5.41 112.10 -35.63
C THR A 520 6.79 111.94 -34.97
N CYS A 521 7.87 112.20 -35.71
CA CYS A 521 9.24 112.31 -35.13
C CYS A 521 9.64 113.78 -34.86
N PHE A 522 8.90 114.50 -34.02
CA PHE A 522 9.33 115.78 -33.42
C PHE A 522 8.61 116.05 -32.09
N ASN A 523 9.37 116.44 -31.06
CA ASN A 523 8.87 116.89 -29.77
C ASN A 523 9.54 118.21 -29.36
N SER A 524 8.75 119.14 -28.81
CA SER A 524 9.16 120.29 -27.97
C SER A 524 10.37 121.15 -28.41
N LEU A 525 10.11 122.19 -29.21
CA LEU A 525 10.41 123.62 -28.98
C LEU A 525 11.79 124.15 -28.46
N ASP A 526 12.77 123.33 -28.10
CA ASP A 526 14.06 123.74 -27.52
C ASP A 526 15.27 123.32 -28.39
N ASP A 527 15.16 123.49 -29.72
CA ASP A 527 16.28 123.34 -30.67
C ASP A 527 16.38 124.58 -31.57
N CYS A 528 16.55 125.74 -30.92
CA CYS A 528 16.62 127.07 -31.54
C CYS A 528 17.90 127.83 -31.15
N ASP A 529 19.04 127.15 -31.23
CA ASP A 529 20.38 127.77 -31.28
C ASP A 529 21.25 126.93 -32.24
N THR A 530 21.84 127.44 -33.34
CA THR A 530 22.13 128.83 -33.72
C THR A 530 21.71 129.11 -35.18
N GLY A 531 20.89 130.15 -35.47
CA GLY A 531 20.79 130.71 -36.84
C GLY A 531 19.43 131.18 -37.35
N GLU A 532 18.99 132.37 -36.92
CA GLU A 532 17.97 133.24 -37.55
C GLU A 532 16.47 132.78 -37.59
N THR A 533 15.64 133.51 -36.83
CA THR A 533 14.20 133.83 -37.09
C THR A 533 13.09 133.13 -36.26
N LEU A 534 12.93 133.61 -35.02
CA LEU A 534 11.66 133.93 -34.33
C LEU A 534 10.52 132.88 -34.22
N CYS A 535 10.27 132.44 -32.98
CA CYS A 535 8.93 132.04 -32.49
C CYS A 535 8.32 133.14 -31.59
N CYS A 536 7.01 133.07 -31.34
CA CYS A 536 6.29 133.97 -30.42
C CYS A 536 5.28 133.20 -29.55
N GLY A 537 5.09 133.65 -28.30
CA GLY A 537 4.08 133.10 -27.38
C GLY A 537 3.65 134.08 -26.28
N ASN A 538 2.44 133.88 -25.77
CA ASN A 538 1.88 134.37 -24.50
C ASN A 538 1.92 135.88 -24.14
N GLY A 539 0.74 136.50 -23.99
CA GLY A 539 0.38 137.02 -22.66
C GLY A 539 0.30 138.53 -22.38
N VAL A 540 0.62 139.43 -23.32
CA VAL A 540 0.31 140.90 -23.28
C VAL A 540 0.93 141.76 -22.14
N CYS A 541 2.02 142.45 -22.50
CA CYS A 541 2.36 143.87 -22.29
C CYS A 541 2.01 144.65 -20.99
N ASN A 542 3.01 145.39 -20.46
CA ASN A 542 2.86 146.43 -19.43
C ASN A 542 2.99 147.87 -20.00
N GLY A 543 1.93 148.68 -19.86
CA GLY A 543 2.02 150.10 -19.49
C GLY A 543 2.82 151.10 -20.34
N ILE A 544 2.45 151.31 -21.61
CA ILE A 544 2.73 152.58 -22.33
C ILE A 544 1.38 153.28 -22.60
N GLU A 545 1.31 154.59 -22.31
CA GLU A 545 0.04 155.32 -22.29
C GLU A 545 -0.34 155.94 -23.65
N THR A 546 -1.54 155.59 -24.12
CA THR A 546 -2.27 156.09 -25.32
C THR A 546 -1.76 155.63 -26.71
N PRO A 547 -2.67 155.41 -27.69
CA PRO A 547 -2.44 154.39 -28.73
C PRO A 547 -2.08 154.90 -30.14
N GLU A 548 -1.81 156.20 -30.33
CA GLU A 548 -1.82 156.83 -31.67
C GLU A 548 -0.43 157.03 -32.33
N SER A 549 0.70 156.74 -31.66
CA SER A 549 2.03 156.92 -32.26
C SER A 549 3.01 155.76 -32.03
N CYS A 550 2.52 154.53 -32.14
CA CYS A 550 3.37 153.35 -32.37
C CYS A 550 3.15 152.74 -33.77
N GLU A 551 2.83 153.54 -34.80
CA GLU A 551 3.29 153.28 -36.17
C GLU A 551 3.50 154.59 -36.93
N ALA A 552 4.61 154.67 -37.70
CA ALA A 552 5.03 155.89 -38.36
C ALA A 552 5.74 155.76 -39.73
N ASP A 553 6.52 154.76 -40.16
CA ASP A 553 7.03 153.47 -39.66
C ASP A 553 6.15 152.19 -39.80
N CYS A 554 5.66 151.54 -38.73
CA CYS A 554 5.09 150.16 -38.73
C CYS A 554 6.16 149.05 -38.88
N ARG A 555 6.87 148.58 -37.84
CA ARG A 555 7.03 149.06 -36.45
C ARG A 555 5.75 149.26 -35.61
N LYS A 556 4.76 148.42 -35.88
CA LYS A 556 3.53 148.14 -35.11
C LYS A 556 3.26 146.64 -35.21
#